data_AF-G5J4R7-F1
#
_entry.id   AF-G5J4R7-F1
#
_cell.length_a   1.000
_cell.length_b   1.000
_cell.length_c   1.000
_cell.angle_alpha   90.00
_cell.angle_beta   90.00
_cell.angle_gamma   90.00
#
_symmetry.space_group_name_H-M   'P 1'
#
loop_
_entity.id
_entity.type
_entity.pdbx_description
1 polymer ?
#
loop_
_entity_poly.entity_id
_entity_poly.type
_entity_poly.pdbx_seq_one_letter_code
_entity_poly.pdbx_strand_id
1 'polypeptide(L)'
;MKSSIIALLGLLSPFLFNPEVKAANPDHIQQLLSTRECQGCDLSGADLTAAHLIGVDLRDANLKEANLTEANLEGLVSSLAFLYYP
;
A
#
# COMPACT_ATOMS: atom_id res chain seq x y z
N MET A 1 23.15 3.07 -13.32
CA MET A 1 23.70 2.19 -12.28
C MET A 1 23.27 2.73 -10.92
N LYS A 2 22.95 1.83 -9.97
CA LYS A 2 22.46 2.04 -8.58
C LYS A 2 20.93 1.85 -8.46
N SER A 3 20.39 0.63 -8.48
CA SER A 3 20.31 -0.34 -7.38
C SER A 3 18.94 -0.31 -6.68
N SER A 4 18.17 -1.38 -6.93
CA SER A 4 17.48 -2.20 -5.93
C SER A 4 16.45 -1.54 -5.01
N ILE A 5 15.17 -1.64 -5.38
CA ILE A 5 14.09 -1.70 -4.39
C ILE A 5 13.26 -2.94 -4.70
N ILE A 6 13.66 -4.05 -4.08
CA ILE A 6 12.88 -5.28 -3.99
C ILE A 6 11.78 -4.96 -2.97
N ALA A 7 10.63 -4.50 -3.43
CA ALA A 7 9.40 -4.66 -2.66
C ALA A 7 8.97 -6.13 -2.82
N LEU A 8 8.80 -6.81 -1.70
CA LEU A 8 8.61 -8.26 -1.58
C LEU A 8 7.67 -8.86 -2.66
N LEU A 9 8.26 -9.71 -3.48
CA LEU A 9 7.71 -10.89 -4.16
C LEU A 9 6.20 -11.17 -4.01
N GLY A 10 5.40 -10.61 -4.92
CA GLY A 10 4.24 -11.29 -5.50
C GLY A 10 4.64 -12.17 -6.70
N LEU A 11 5.82 -12.80 -6.68
CA LEU A 11 6.23 -13.76 -7.71
C LEU A 11 6.20 -15.17 -7.12
N LEU A 12 5.03 -15.82 -7.17
CA LEU A 12 4.97 -17.23 -7.55
C LEU A 12 3.54 -17.66 -7.91
N SER A 13 3.13 -17.42 -9.15
CA SER A 13 2.36 -18.41 -9.91
C SER A 13 2.23 -17.95 -11.36
N PRO A 14 3.09 -18.42 -12.30
CA PRO A 14 2.60 -18.55 -13.66
C PRO A 14 1.54 -19.66 -13.60
N PHE A 15 0.36 -19.44 -14.18
CA PHE A 15 -0.85 -20.26 -14.03
C PHE A 15 -1.71 -19.91 -12.82
N LEU A 16 -2.52 -18.86 -12.96
CA LEU A 16 -3.96 -19.01 -13.26
C LEU A 16 -4.46 -17.62 -13.70
N PHE A 17 -5.03 -17.55 -14.90
CA PHE A 17 -5.75 -16.38 -15.37
C PHE A 17 -6.93 -16.10 -14.42
N ASN A 18 -6.74 -15.19 -13.48
CA ASN A 18 -7.84 -14.61 -12.70
C ASN A 18 -8.05 -13.17 -13.21
N PRO A 19 -9.08 -12.87 -14.00
CA PRO A 19 -9.27 -11.55 -14.62
C PRO A 19 -9.82 -10.48 -13.65
N GLU A 20 -9.64 -10.61 -12.33
CA GLU A 20 -10.30 -9.74 -11.34
C GLU A 20 -9.39 -9.11 -10.29
N VAL A 21 -8.08 -9.36 -10.27
CA VAL A 21 -7.20 -8.63 -9.35
C VAL A 21 -6.89 -7.29 -10.00
N LYS A 22 -7.70 -6.27 -9.67
CA LYS A 22 -7.31 -4.88 -9.88
C LYS A 22 -6.13 -4.62 -8.96
N ALA A 23 -4.94 -5.06 -9.39
CA ALA A 23 -3.70 -4.83 -8.67
C ALA A 23 -3.57 -3.32 -8.49
N ALA A 24 -3.24 -2.92 -7.26
CA ALA A 24 -2.94 -1.55 -6.92
C ALA A 24 -2.11 -0.89 -8.02
N ASN A 25 -2.43 0.37 -8.33
CA ASN A 25 -1.73 1.06 -9.40
C ASN A 25 -0.23 1.06 -9.08
N PRO A 26 0.64 0.47 -9.92
CA PRO A 26 2.06 0.39 -9.64
C PRO A 26 2.69 1.77 -9.44
N ASP A 27 2.15 2.82 -10.08
CA ASP A 27 2.61 4.19 -9.89
C ASP A 27 2.34 4.69 -8.47
N HIS A 28 1.18 4.35 -7.90
CA HIS A 28 0.84 4.69 -6.52
C HIS A 28 1.69 3.91 -5.51
N ILE A 29 2.00 2.64 -5.80
CA ILE A 29 2.92 1.85 -4.97
C ILE A 29 4.33 2.47 -5.02
N GLN A 30 4.79 2.89 -6.18
CA GLN A 30 6.08 3.58 -6.30
C GLN A 30 6.08 4.94 -5.56
N GLN A 31 4.99 5.70 -5.67
CA GLN A 31 4.83 6.95 -4.95
C GLN A 31 4.89 6.71 -3.43
N LEU A 32 4.09 5.78 -2.91
CA LEU A 32 4.09 5.36 -1.51
C LEU A 32 5.50 5.06 -0.99
N LEU A 33 6.28 4.28 -1.73
CA LEU A 33 7.63 3.86 -1.35
C LEU A 33 8.68 4.98 -1.48
N SER A 34 8.47 5.91 -2.41
CA SER A 34 9.43 6.98 -2.70
C SER A 34 9.20 8.23 -1.86
N THR A 35 7.93 8.62 -1.68
CA THR A 35 7.56 9.89 -1.05
C THR A 35 6.97 9.71 0.34
N ARG A 36 6.54 8.50 0.71
CA ARG A 36 5.73 8.25 1.92
C ARG A 36 4.42 9.03 1.96
N GLU A 37 3.93 9.44 0.79
CA GLU A 37 2.68 10.19 0.64
C GLU A 37 1.82 9.53 -0.43
N CYS A 38 0.63 9.08 -0.06
CA CYS A 38 -0.32 8.46 -0.98
C CYS A 38 -1.76 8.93 -0.73
N GLN A 39 -1.94 10.25 -0.66
CA GLN A 39 -3.28 10.83 -0.51
C GLN A 39 -4.16 10.47 -1.72
N GLY A 40 -5.31 9.84 -1.50
CA GLY A 40 -6.24 9.47 -2.57
C GLY A 40 -5.77 8.33 -3.49
N CYS A 41 -4.67 7.65 -3.16
CA CYS A 41 -4.15 6.56 -3.98
C CYS A 41 -5.10 5.35 -4.02
N ASP A 42 -5.22 4.73 -5.19
CA ASP A 42 -5.79 3.39 -5.34
C ASP A 42 -4.73 2.31 -5.03
N LEU A 43 -4.77 1.81 -3.80
CA LEU A 43 -3.95 0.70 -3.28
C LEU A 43 -4.80 -0.57 -3.09
N SER A 44 -5.95 -0.66 -3.76
CA SER A 44 -6.82 -1.81 -3.62
C SER A 44 -6.14 -3.10 -4.09
N GLY A 45 -6.36 -4.19 -3.35
CA GLY A 45 -5.72 -5.48 -3.62
C GLY A 45 -4.18 -5.50 -3.47
N ALA A 46 -3.56 -4.44 -2.93
CA ALA A 46 -2.10 -4.40 -2.75
C ALA A 46 -1.65 -5.45 -1.72
N ASP A 47 -0.58 -6.18 -2.02
CA ASP A 47 0.15 -6.92 -1.00
C ASP A 47 1.17 -5.98 -0.32
N LEU A 48 0.84 -5.57 0.90
CA LEU A 48 1.66 -4.71 1.76
C LEU A 48 2.05 -5.47 3.03
N THR A 49 2.14 -6.80 2.96
CA THR A 49 2.56 -7.64 4.07
C THR A 49 3.93 -7.20 4.61
N ALA A 50 4.03 -7.03 5.93
CA ALA A 50 5.22 -6.53 6.62
C ALA A 50 5.75 -5.16 6.14
N ALA A 51 4.92 -4.37 5.45
CA ALA A 51 5.33 -3.06 4.96
C ALA A 51 5.59 -2.07 6.12
N HIS A 52 6.66 -1.29 5.99
CA HIS A 52 7.00 -0.23 6.95
C HIS A 52 6.30 1.08 6.53
N LEU A 53 5.06 1.28 7.00
CA LEU A 53 4.21 2.42 6.66
C LEU A 53 4.14 3.47 7.78
N ILE A 54 5.17 3.52 8.62
CA ILE A 54 5.25 4.45 9.76
C ILE A 54 5.24 5.89 9.24
N GLY A 55 4.32 6.70 9.76
CA GLY A 55 4.20 8.12 9.41
C GLY A 55 3.79 8.40 7.96
N VAL A 56 3.34 7.39 7.22
CA VAL A 56 2.85 7.57 5.85
C VAL A 56 1.51 8.29 5.88
N ASP A 57 1.35 9.25 4.97
CA ASP A 57 0.06 9.89 4.70
C ASP A 57 -0.75 9.03 3.72
N LEU A 58 -1.75 8.30 4.24
CA LEU A 58 -2.71 7.51 3.46
C LEU A 58 -4.11 8.13 3.51
N ARG A 59 -4.21 9.45 3.75
CA ARG A 59 -5.51 10.15 3.75
C ARG A 59 -6.25 9.88 2.44
N ASP A 60 -7.50 9.47 2.55
CA ASP A 60 -8.38 9.19 1.40
C ASP A 60 -7.89 8.06 0.46
N ALA A 61 -6.84 7.30 0.84
CA ALA A 61 -6.36 6.16 0.05
C ALA A 61 -7.37 5.00 0.09
N ASN A 62 -7.55 4.36 -1.07
CA ASN A 62 -8.36 3.14 -1.18
C ASN A 62 -7.49 1.91 -0.88
N LEU A 63 -7.67 1.31 0.31
CA LEU A 63 -6.99 0.08 0.74
C LEU A 63 -7.91 -1.15 0.67
N LYS A 64 -9.01 -1.09 -0.10
CA LYS A 64 -9.96 -2.21 -0.21
C LYS A 64 -9.22 -3.48 -0.66
N GLU A 65 -9.39 -4.58 0.07
CA GLU A 65 -8.75 -5.88 -0.22
C GLU A 65 -7.21 -5.86 -0.15
N ALA A 66 -6.58 -4.79 0.35
CA ALA A 66 -5.14 -4.78 0.58
C ALA A 66 -4.75 -5.70 1.74
N ASN A 67 -3.67 -6.46 1.57
CA ASN A 67 -3.10 -7.28 2.62
C ASN A 67 -2.09 -6.46 3.44
N LEU A 68 -2.44 -6.14 4.69
CA LEU A 68 -1.60 -5.38 5.63
C LEU A 68 -1.09 -6.26 6.78
N THR A 69 -1.06 -7.58 6.60
CA THR A 69 -0.58 -8.52 7.62
C THR A 69 0.84 -8.14 8.04
N GLU A 70 1.09 -8.00 9.34
CA GLU A 70 2.39 -7.57 9.91
C GLU A 70 2.89 -6.17 9.46
N ALA A 71 2.09 -5.39 8.74
CA ALA A 71 2.47 -4.04 8.37
C ALA A 71 2.58 -3.14 9.60
N ASN A 72 3.63 -2.33 9.67
CA ASN A 72 3.78 -1.34 10.73
C ASN A 72 3.09 -0.03 10.33
N LEU A 73 1.99 0.29 11.01
CA LEU A 73 1.14 1.47 10.77
C LEU A 73 1.30 2.56 11.85
N GLU A 74 2.37 2.52 12.63
CA GLU A 74 2.59 3.50 13.70
C GLU A 74 2.63 4.93 13.15
N GLY A 75 1.88 5.86 13.73
CA GLY A 75 1.83 7.25 13.28
C GLY A 75 1.22 7.47 11.89
N LEU A 76 0.55 6.45 11.32
CA LEU A 76 -0.19 6.58 10.06
C LEU A 76 -1.25 7.68 10.17
N VAL A 77 -1.23 8.61 9.22
CA VAL A 77 -2.26 9.64 9.10
C VAL A 77 -3.32 9.13 8.12
N SER A 78 -4.46 8.69 8.64
CA SER A 78 -5.64 8.35 7.83
C SER A 78 -6.81 9.28 8.18
N SER A 79 -7.56 9.72 7.17
CA SER A 79 -8.61 10.75 7.30
C SER A 79 -9.78 10.38 8.24
N LEU A 80 -9.79 9.18 8.82
CA LEU A 80 -10.86 8.73 9.72
C LEU A 80 -10.52 8.89 11.22
N ALA A 81 -9.27 9.19 11.58
CA ALA A 81 -8.87 9.31 12.99
C ALA A 81 -9.09 10.70 13.62
N PHE A 82 -9.37 11.73 12.83
CA PHE A 82 -9.55 13.11 13.36
C PHE A 82 -10.99 13.47 13.73
N LEU A 83 -11.97 12.60 13.50
CA LEU A 83 -13.37 12.85 13.87
C LEU A 83 -13.79 12.23 15.22
N TYR A 84 -12.84 11.71 16.00
CA TYR A 84 -13.12 11.12 17.32
C TYR A 84 -12.28 11.76 18.43
N TYR A 85 -12.49 13.05 18.67
CA TYR A 85 -12.16 13.67 19.96
C TYR A 85 -13.12 14.85 20.19
N PRO A 86 -14.10 14.74 21.12
CA PRO A 86 -14.91 15.88 21.53
C PRO A 86 -14.12 16.91 22.33
#